data_AF-A0A1R4L1Q8-F1
#
_entry.id   AF-A0A1R4L1Q8-F1
#
_cell.length_a   1.000
_cell.length_b   1.000
_cell.length_c   1.000
_cell.angle_alpha   90.00
_cell.angle_beta   90.00
_cell.angle_gamma   90.00
#
_symmetry.space_group_name_H-M   'P 1'
#
loop_
_entity.id
_entity.type
_entity.pdbx_description
1 polymer ?
#
loop_
_entity_poly.entity_id
_entity_poly.type
_entity_poly.pdbx_seq_one_letter_code
_entity_poly.pdbx_strand_id
1 'polypeptide(L)'
;MANWCTNSVVFEGKPEAIREIQQLFQTMKEKEEKTEHGQLPDFIPDTNGGYFFNIYWNDGDEGIFQYETKWSPNTEILQGIADRYKVDFIQDYEESGNLVYGMATYTNGILTDTYLDGEDWDAYDFDEETDTYHFEGKEYDSNCEILETLLERKIANQKH
;
A
#
# COMPACT_ATOMS: atom_id res chain seq x y z
N MET A 1 -18.57 -10.14 -1.65
CA MET A 1 -17.54 -9.62 -2.56
C MET A 1 -16.38 -9.17 -1.69
N ALA A 2 -15.14 -9.35 -2.13
CA ALA A 2 -14.01 -8.77 -1.40
C ALA A 2 -13.93 -7.29 -1.76
N ASN A 3 -13.63 -6.45 -0.78
CA ASN A 3 -13.16 -5.11 -1.06
C ASN A 3 -11.69 -5.20 -1.51
N TRP A 4 -11.28 -4.29 -2.38
CA TRP A 4 -9.93 -4.23 -2.92
C TRP A 4 -9.14 -3.15 -2.20
N CYS A 5 -8.07 -3.57 -1.54
CA CYS A 5 -7.09 -2.67 -0.96
C CYS A 5 -6.09 -2.32 -2.06
N THR A 6 -6.03 -1.04 -2.44
CA THR A 6 -5.02 -0.52 -3.36
C THR A 6 -3.71 -0.35 -2.62
N ASN A 7 -2.61 -0.68 -3.29
CA ASN A 7 -1.27 -0.62 -2.74
C ASN A 7 -0.34 0.03 -3.76
N SER A 8 0.51 0.93 -3.31
CA SER A 8 1.65 1.46 -4.06
C SER A 8 2.90 1.16 -3.25
N VAL A 9 3.92 0.56 -3.85
CA VAL A 9 5.19 0.26 -3.19
C VAL A 9 6.36 0.79 -3.99
N VAL A 10 7.31 1.41 -3.29
CA VAL A 10 8.61 1.85 -3.80
C VAL A 10 9.70 1.06 -3.08
N PHE A 11 10.48 0.29 -3.83
CA PHE A 11 11.67 -0.39 -3.30
C PHE A 11 12.93 0.44 -3.52
N GLU A 12 13.77 0.54 -2.50
CA GLU A 12 15.02 1.29 -2.54
C GLU A 12 16.21 0.40 -2.18
N GLY A 13 17.27 0.43 -3.00
CA GLY A 13 18.45 -0.39 -2.75
C GLY A 13 19.42 -0.39 -3.91
N LYS A 14 20.22 -1.46 -4.00
CA LYS A 14 21.18 -1.61 -5.11
C LYS A 14 20.44 -1.79 -6.44
N PRO A 15 20.87 -1.14 -7.53
CA PRO A 15 20.23 -1.27 -8.85
C PRO A 15 20.06 -2.72 -9.31
N GLU A 16 21.01 -3.60 -8.98
CA GLU A 16 20.92 -5.01 -9.32
C GLU A 16 19.75 -5.70 -8.60
N ALA A 17 19.54 -5.40 -7.31
CA ALA A 17 18.45 -5.95 -6.52
C ALA A 17 17.08 -5.43 -7.01
N ILE A 18 17.01 -4.14 -7.36
CA ILE A 18 15.77 -3.56 -7.92
C ILE A 18 15.41 -4.22 -9.26
N ARG A 19 16.40 -4.51 -10.13
CA ARG A 19 16.16 -5.28 -11.37
C ARG A 19 15.63 -6.69 -11.11
N GLU A 20 16.16 -7.37 -10.11
CA GLU A 20 15.67 -8.71 -9.73
C GLU A 20 14.22 -8.64 -9.21
N ILE A 21 13.87 -7.62 -8.42
CA ILE A 21 12.50 -7.36 -7.98
C ILE A 21 11.59 -7.03 -9.18
N GLN A 22 12.06 -6.23 -10.13
CA GLN A 22 11.32 -5.95 -11.37
C GLN A 22 10.99 -7.23 -12.13
N GLN A 23 11.96 -8.15 -12.26
CA GLN A 23 11.75 -9.45 -12.89
C GLN A 23 10.77 -10.33 -12.12
N LEU A 24 10.80 -10.28 -10.78
CA LEU A 24 9.83 -10.97 -9.93
C LEU A 24 8.40 -10.47 -10.20
N PHE A 25 8.17 -9.16 -10.15
CA PHE A 25 6.85 -8.57 -10.41
C PHE A 25 6.38 -8.79 -11.85
N GLN A 26 7.29 -8.71 -12.83
CA GLN A 26 6.98 -9.08 -14.22
C GLN A 26 6.50 -10.52 -14.34
N THR A 27 7.21 -11.46 -13.70
CA THR A 27 6.84 -12.89 -13.72
C THR A 27 5.47 -13.12 -13.07
N MET A 28 5.21 -12.46 -11.94
CA MET A 28 3.90 -12.53 -11.27
C MET A 28 2.81 -11.96 -12.18
N LYS A 29 2.98 -10.76 -12.74
CA LYS A 29 2.01 -10.15 -13.65
C LYS A 29 1.67 -11.04 -14.84
N GLU A 30 2.67 -11.60 -15.52
CA GLU A 30 2.44 -12.51 -16.65
C GLU A 30 1.69 -13.80 -16.25
N LYS A 31 1.90 -14.27 -15.02
CA LYS A 31 1.21 -15.46 -14.50
C LYS A 31 -0.22 -15.12 -14.11
N GLU A 32 -0.45 -13.94 -13.53
CA GLU A 32 -1.79 -13.41 -13.28
C GLU A 32 -2.60 -13.33 -14.59
N GLU A 33 -2.06 -12.70 -15.63
CA GLU A 33 -2.72 -12.55 -16.94
C GLU A 33 -3.10 -13.89 -17.58
N LYS A 34 -2.29 -14.94 -17.36
CA LYS A 34 -2.53 -16.28 -17.91
C LYS A 34 -3.51 -17.11 -17.09
N THR A 35 -3.59 -16.87 -15.77
CA THR A 35 -4.32 -17.73 -14.83
C THR A 35 -5.55 -17.09 -14.23
N GLU A 36 -5.70 -15.77 -14.35
CA GLU A 36 -6.76 -14.97 -13.72
C GLU A 36 -6.81 -15.18 -12.20
N HIS A 37 -5.64 -15.41 -11.59
CA HIS A 37 -5.47 -15.67 -10.17
C HIS A 37 -4.42 -14.74 -9.58
N GLY A 38 -4.61 -14.37 -8.32
CA GLY A 38 -3.64 -13.59 -7.57
C GLY A 38 -2.34 -14.36 -7.39
N GLN A 39 -1.24 -13.63 -7.28
CA GLN A 39 0.10 -14.21 -7.28
C GLN A 39 0.81 -13.97 -5.95
N LEU A 40 1.72 -14.87 -5.63
CA LEU A 40 2.70 -14.72 -4.55
C LEU A 40 4.07 -15.06 -5.11
N PRO A 41 5.15 -14.46 -4.57
CA PRO A 41 6.50 -14.92 -4.87
C PRO A 41 6.67 -16.38 -4.45
N ASP A 42 7.28 -17.21 -5.31
CA ASP A 42 7.42 -18.66 -5.07
C ASP A 42 8.19 -19.02 -3.78
N PHE A 43 8.98 -18.08 -3.25
CA PHE A 43 9.72 -18.26 -2.00
C PHE A 43 8.94 -17.87 -0.75
N ILE A 44 7.72 -17.32 -0.88
CA ILE A 44 6.83 -17.02 0.23
C ILE A 44 5.86 -18.19 0.41
N PRO A 45 5.76 -18.78 1.61
CA PRO A 45 4.87 -19.90 1.84
C PRO A 45 3.41 -19.44 1.73
N ASP A 46 2.60 -20.23 1.04
CA ASP A 46 1.17 -19.98 0.92
C ASP A 46 0.44 -20.42 2.21
N THR A 47 0.49 -19.56 3.22
CA THR A 47 -0.05 -19.86 4.55
C THR A 47 -1.31 -19.09 4.89
N ASN A 48 -1.53 -17.89 4.34
CA ASN A 48 -2.67 -17.07 4.76
C ASN A 48 -3.08 -15.92 3.81
N GLY A 49 -2.82 -16.02 2.50
CA GLY A 49 -3.23 -14.97 1.55
C GLY A 49 -2.16 -13.90 1.32
N GLY A 50 -2.59 -12.64 1.13
CA GLY A 50 -1.71 -11.54 0.74
C GLY A 50 -1.29 -11.56 -0.74
N TYR A 51 -2.03 -12.27 -1.57
CA TYR A 51 -1.79 -12.33 -3.02
C TYR A 51 -1.91 -10.96 -3.66
N PHE A 52 -1.00 -10.71 -4.59
CA PHE A 52 -1.01 -9.55 -5.48
C PHE A 52 -2.01 -9.79 -6.61
N PHE A 53 -2.87 -8.81 -6.86
CA PHE A 53 -3.79 -8.74 -7.99
C PHE A 53 -3.59 -7.43 -8.75
N ASN A 54 -4.04 -7.38 -10.01
CA ASN A 54 -4.04 -6.20 -10.86
C ASN A 54 -2.69 -5.47 -10.86
N ILE A 55 -1.60 -6.24 -10.96
CA ILE A 55 -0.24 -5.70 -10.85
C ILE A 55 0.06 -4.78 -12.04
N TYR A 56 0.46 -3.55 -11.75
CA TYR A 56 0.86 -2.57 -12.76
C TYR A 56 1.99 -1.64 -12.27
N TRP A 57 2.62 -0.96 -13.22
CA TRP A 57 3.59 0.11 -13.03
C TRP A 57 3.67 0.92 -14.34
N ASN A 58 4.18 2.16 -14.32
CA ASN A 58 4.32 2.95 -15.55
C ASN A 58 5.58 2.59 -16.32
N ASP A 59 5.56 2.80 -17.64
CA ASP A 59 6.74 2.61 -18.47
C ASP A 59 7.89 3.53 -18.02
N GLY A 60 9.01 2.93 -17.63
CA GLY A 60 10.20 3.64 -17.15
C GLY A 60 10.31 3.70 -15.63
N ASP A 61 9.27 3.34 -14.88
CA ASP A 61 9.34 3.15 -13.44
C ASP A 61 10.08 1.84 -13.14
N GLU A 62 11.14 1.92 -12.35
CA GLU A 62 11.91 0.75 -11.89
C GLU A 62 11.79 0.65 -10.37
N GLY A 63 11.32 -0.48 -9.86
CA GLY A 63 11.14 -0.69 -8.41
C GLY A 63 9.90 -0.02 -7.80
N ILE A 64 9.04 0.58 -8.63
CA ILE A 64 7.76 1.17 -8.20
C ILE A 64 6.63 0.33 -8.78
N PHE A 65 5.74 -0.15 -7.92
CA PHE A 65 4.64 -1.03 -8.33
C PHE A 65 3.34 -0.59 -7.67
N GLN A 66 2.25 -0.74 -8.40
CA GLN A 66 0.90 -0.66 -7.89
C GLN A 66 0.18 -1.99 -8.08
N TYR A 67 -0.65 -2.35 -7.12
CA TYR A 67 -1.40 -3.61 -7.14
C TYR A 67 -2.56 -3.55 -6.14
N GLU A 68 -3.39 -4.57 -6.19
CA GLU A 68 -4.49 -4.76 -5.26
C GLU A 68 -4.30 -6.01 -4.42
N THR A 69 -4.87 -5.98 -3.22
CA THR A 69 -4.99 -7.10 -2.31
C THR A 69 -6.43 -7.17 -1.81
N LYS A 70 -6.84 -8.31 -1.26
CA LYS A 70 -8.18 -8.43 -0.68
C LYS A 70 -8.17 -7.92 0.77
N TRP A 71 -9.07 -6.99 1.08
CA TRP A 71 -9.38 -6.46 2.41
C TRP A 71 -8.29 -5.67 3.15
N SER A 72 -7.01 -6.02 3.01
CA SER A 72 -5.92 -5.44 3.80
C SER A 72 -4.59 -5.46 3.04
N PRO A 73 -3.66 -4.54 3.33
CA PRO A 73 -2.33 -4.57 2.73
C PRO A 73 -1.59 -5.89 3.04
N ASN A 74 -0.66 -6.27 2.17
CA ASN A 74 0.18 -7.47 2.33
C ASN A 74 1.60 -7.12 2.79
N THR A 75 1.73 -6.20 3.76
CA THR A 75 3.00 -5.63 4.23
C THR A 75 4.02 -6.69 4.68
N GLU A 76 3.59 -7.78 5.31
CA GLU A 76 4.47 -8.88 5.70
C GLU A 76 5.08 -9.61 4.49
N ILE A 77 4.36 -9.67 3.37
CA ILE A 77 4.84 -10.26 2.12
C ILE A 77 5.90 -9.33 1.51
N LEU A 78 5.66 -8.02 1.51
CA LEU A 78 6.67 -7.02 1.09
C LEU A 78 7.92 -7.08 1.96
N GLN A 79 7.78 -7.24 3.29
CA GLN A 79 8.91 -7.47 4.19
C GLN A 79 9.71 -8.70 3.76
N GLY A 80 9.05 -9.82 3.45
CA GLY A 80 9.72 -11.03 2.96
C GLY A 80 10.49 -10.81 1.66
N ILE A 81 9.96 -10.01 0.72
CA ILE A 81 10.65 -9.60 -0.51
C ILE A 81 11.87 -8.73 -0.15
N ALA A 82 11.68 -7.71 0.68
CA ALA A 82 12.73 -6.78 1.08
C ALA A 82 13.89 -7.49 1.79
N ASP A 83 13.58 -8.41 2.71
CA ASP A 83 14.53 -9.26 3.41
C ASP A 83 15.32 -10.16 2.45
N ARG A 84 14.66 -10.69 1.41
CA ARG A 84 15.28 -11.57 0.41
C ARG A 84 16.30 -10.83 -0.45
N TYR A 85 15.95 -9.63 -0.90
CA TYR A 85 16.75 -8.83 -1.84
C TYR A 85 17.66 -7.80 -1.17
N LYS A 86 17.55 -7.64 0.16
CA LYS A 86 18.32 -6.67 0.96
C LYS A 86 18.09 -5.23 0.47
N VAL A 87 16.82 -4.88 0.38
CA VAL A 87 16.32 -3.56 0.01
C VAL A 87 15.42 -3.01 1.10
N ASP A 88 15.20 -1.70 1.08
CA ASP A 88 14.20 -1.00 1.87
C ASP A 88 12.92 -0.84 1.02
N PHE A 89 11.79 -0.50 1.66
CA PHE A 89 10.59 -0.10 0.94
C PHE A 89 9.74 0.93 1.68
N ILE A 90 8.95 1.67 0.90
CA ILE A 90 7.80 2.46 1.35
C ILE A 90 6.57 1.91 0.65
N GLN A 91 5.50 1.66 1.40
CA GLN A 91 4.22 1.17 0.90
C GLN A 91 3.12 2.11 1.38
N ASP A 92 2.36 2.66 0.45
CA ASP A 92 1.09 3.34 0.71
C ASP A 92 -0.06 2.38 0.40
N TYR A 93 -1.09 2.37 1.24
CA TYR A 93 -2.24 1.50 1.05
C TYR A 93 -3.56 2.14 1.48
N GLU A 94 -4.62 1.78 0.76
CA GLU A 94 -5.98 2.26 1.02
C GLU A 94 -7.01 1.15 0.78
N GLU A 95 -7.99 1.05 1.66
CA GLU A 95 -9.24 0.32 1.46
C GLU A 95 -10.37 1.08 2.16
N SER A 96 -10.91 2.08 1.46
CA SER A 96 -11.89 3.02 2.04
C SER A 96 -13.20 2.33 2.46
N GLY A 97 -13.53 1.16 1.91
CA GLY A 97 -14.70 0.38 2.29
C GLY A 97 -14.62 -0.28 3.68
N ASN A 98 -13.43 -0.42 4.26
CA ASN A 98 -13.22 -0.89 5.64
C ASN A 98 -12.41 0.11 6.49
N LEU A 99 -12.36 1.39 6.09
CA LEU A 99 -11.65 2.44 6.83
C LEU A 99 -10.16 2.11 7.04
N VAL A 100 -9.52 1.54 6.01
CA VAL A 100 -8.08 1.27 6.02
C VAL A 100 -7.39 2.33 5.18
N TYR A 101 -6.47 3.08 5.78
CA TYR A 101 -5.62 4.04 5.08
C TYR A 101 -4.32 4.18 5.86
N GLY A 102 -3.18 3.96 5.22
CA GLY A 102 -1.92 3.95 5.93
C GLY A 102 -0.68 3.86 5.04
N MET A 103 0.46 3.90 5.71
CA MET A 103 1.78 3.80 5.11
C MET A 103 2.67 2.90 5.97
N ALA A 104 3.31 1.93 5.33
CA ALA A 104 4.34 1.11 5.93
C ALA A 104 5.72 1.47 5.37
N THR A 105 6.72 1.52 6.25
CA THR A 105 8.13 1.73 5.89
C THR A 105 8.94 0.57 6.43
N TYR A 106 9.85 0.05 5.61
CA TYR A 106 10.82 -0.93 6.02
C TYR A 106 12.20 -0.39 5.70
N THR A 107 12.93 -0.02 6.74
CA THR A 107 14.23 0.63 6.60
C THR A 107 15.22 0.01 7.56
N ASN A 108 16.39 -0.40 7.06
CA ASN A 108 17.43 -1.04 7.87
C ASN A 108 16.93 -2.26 8.67
N GLY A 109 16.00 -3.03 8.10
CA GLY A 109 15.45 -4.22 8.75
C GLY A 109 14.33 -3.96 9.77
N ILE A 110 13.87 -2.72 9.90
CA ILE A 110 12.81 -2.33 10.84
C ILE A 110 11.56 -1.98 10.06
N LEU A 111 10.49 -2.75 10.29
CA LEU A 111 9.15 -2.44 9.79
C LEU A 111 8.44 -1.47 10.74
N THR A 112 7.98 -0.35 10.22
CA THR A 112 7.09 0.59 10.89
C THR A 112 5.84 0.75 10.04
N ASP A 113 4.69 0.40 10.60
CA ASP A 113 3.39 0.49 9.93
C ASP A 113 2.49 1.48 10.67
N THR A 114 2.05 2.52 9.97
CA THR A 114 1.24 3.61 10.52
C THR A 114 -0.03 3.75 9.70
N TYR A 115 -1.19 3.63 10.34
CA TYR A 115 -2.50 3.75 9.72
C TYR A 115 -3.44 4.63 10.53
N LEU A 116 -4.45 5.16 9.85
CA LEU A 116 -5.54 5.91 10.46
C LEU A 116 -6.46 4.97 11.24
N ASP A 117 -6.70 5.30 12.51
CA ASP A 117 -7.62 4.55 13.37
C ASP A 117 -8.97 5.29 13.49
N GLY A 118 -9.90 4.73 14.27
CA GLY A 118 -11.25 5.27 14.38
C GLY A 118 -11.31 6.74 14.79
N GLU A 119 -10.39 7.22 15.65
CA GLU A 119 -10.38 8.63 16.06
C GLU A 119 -9.99 9.56 14.89
N ASP A 120 -9.13 9.08 13.99
CA ASP A 120 -8.75 9.83 12.79
C ASP A 120 -9.92 9.90 11.79
N TRP A 121 -10.67 8.81 11.61
CA TRP A 121 -11.84 8.78 10.72
C TRP A 121 -13.01 9.62 11.26
N ASP A 122 -13.15 9.72 12.57
CA ASP A 122 -14.16 10.57 13.24
C ASP A 122 -13.76 12.07 13.22
N ALA A 123 -12.58 12.43 12.69
CA ALA A 123 -12.08 13.81 12.69
C ALA A 123 -12.72 14.70 11.61
N TYR A 124 -13.41 14.11 10.64
CA TYR A 124 -14.08 14.80 9.55
C TYR A 124 -15.47 14.18 9.30
N ASP A 125 -16.36 14.97 8.70
CA ASP A 125 -17.73 14.54 8.39
C ASP A 125 -18.06 14.77 6.92
N PHE A 126 -19.03 14.03 6.41
CA PHE A 126 -19.58 14.23 5.07
C PHE A 126 -20.95 14.91 5.17
N ASP A 127 -21.14 16.00 4.42
CA ASP A 127 -22.40 16.73 4.33
C ASP A 127 -23.17 16.30 3.08
N GLU A 128 -24.24 15.53 3.27
CA GLU A 128 -25.08 15.02 2.18
C GLU A 128 -25.85 16.12 1.42
N GLU A 129 -26.07 17.30 2.00
CA GLU A 129 -26.80 18.38 1.33
C GLU A 129 -25.92 19.10 0.30
N THR A 130 -24.63 19.24 0.63
CA THR A 130 -23.65 19.92 -0.23
C THR A 130 -22.80 18.97 -1.06
N ASP A 131 -22.82 17.66 -0.76
CA ASP A 131 -21.96 16.64 -1.38
C ASP A 131 -20.47 16.93 -1.15
N THR A 132 -20.12 17.42 0.05
CA THR A 132 -18.74 17.81 0.42
C THR A 132 -18.31 17.24 1.78
N TYR A 133 -17.00 17.16 1.99
CA TYR A 133 -16.38 16.77 3.25
C TYR A 133 -15.96 18.01 4.06
N HIS A 134 -16.17 17.96 5.37
CA HIS A 134 -15.83 19.05 6.29
C HIS A 134 -14.72 18.62 7.26
N PHE A 135 -13.60 19.35 7.24
CA PHE A 135 -12.46 19.11 8.13
C PHE A 135 -11.81 20.44 8.54
N GLU A 136 -11.61 20.64 9.85
CA GLU A 136 -10.99 21.86 10.43
C GLU A 136 -11.58 23.18 9.92
N GLY A 137 -12.90 23.21 9.68
CA GLY A 137 -13.61 24.41 9.20
C GLY A 137 -13.41 24.73 7.71
N LYS A 138 -12.94 23.77 6.92
CA LYS A 138 -12.83 23.84 5.45
C LYS A 138 -13.70 22.76 4.79
N GLU A 139 -14.14 23.06 3.58
CA GLU A 139 -14.87 22.15 2.70
C GLU A 139 -13.90 21.52 1.69
N TYR A 140 -14.10 20.24 1.38
CA TYR A 140 -13.30 19.46 0.43
C TYR A 140 -14.23 18.65 -0.48
N ASP A 141 -13.91 18.57 -1.77
CA ASP A 141 -14.66 17.75 -2.75
C ASP A 141 -14.39 16.24 -2.57
N SER A 142 -13.32 15.88 -1.87
CA SER A 142 -12.90 14.50 -1.62
C SER A 142 -12.22 14.40 -0.24
N ASN A 143 -12.36 13.25 0.41
CA ASN A 143 -11.66 12.98 1.66
C ASN A 143 -10.18 12.62 1.47
N CYS A 144 -9.68 12.38 0.24
CA CYS A 144 -8.28 12.01 0.00
C CYS A 144 -7.29 12.99 0.67
N GLU A 145 -7.47 14.29 0.46
CA GLU A 145 -6.57 15.32 1.05
C GLU A 145 -6.63 15.35 2.58
N ILE A 146 -7.79 15.03 3.15
CA ILE A 146 -7.99 14.95 4.61
C ILE A 146 -7.23 13.74 5.16
N LEU A 147 -7.37 12.57 4.53
CA LEU A 147 -6.70 11.34 4.94
C LEU A 147 -5.18 11.47 4.85
N GLU A 148 -4.66 12.03 3.77
CA GLU A 148 -3.23 12.36 3.62
C GLU A 148 -2.74 13.25 4.76
N THR A 149 -3.47 14.35 5.03
CA THR A 149 -3.13 15.30 6.10
C THR A 149 -3.11 14.63 7.48
N LEU A 150 -4.11 13.79 7.79
CA LEU A 150 -4.19 13.06 9.06
C LEU A 150 -3.02 12.09 9.22
N LEU A 151 -2.71 11.33 8.16
CA LEU A 151 -1.66 10.32 8.19
C LEU A 151 -0.28 10.97 8.35
N GLU A 152 0.00 12.04 7.62
CA GLU A 152 1.23 12.82 7.75
C GLU A 152 1.44 13.34 9.17
N ARG A 153 0.39 13.89 9.80
CA ARG A 153 0.44 14.36 11.20
C ARG A 153 0.72 13.21 12.16
N LYS A 154 0.09 12.05 11.96
CA LYS A 154 0.28 10.85 12.79
C LYS A 154 1.73 10.35 12.71
N ILE A 155 2.28 10.26 11.50
CA ILE A 155 3.69 9.89 11.26
C ILE A 155 4.64 10.88 11.91
N ALA A 156 4.38 12.19 11.80
CA ALA A 156 5.22 13.22 12.40
C ALA A 156 5.25 13.12 13.94
N ASN A 157 4.11 12.85 14.57
CA ASN A 157 3.98 12.72 16.02
C ASN A 157 4.65 11.46 16.59
N GLN A 158 4.85 10.42 15.78
CA GLN A 158 5.55 9.19 16.19
C GLN A 158 7.08 9.33 16.18
N LYS A 159 7.63 10.39 15.58
CA LYS A 159 9.09 10.62 15.45
C LYS A 159 9.70 11.37 16.66
N HIS A 160 9.06 11.36 17.82
CA HIS A 160 9.49 12.02 19.06
C HIS A 160 9.50 11.06 20.26
#